data_AF-A0A2U1PRS6-F1
#
_entry.id   AF-A0A2U1PRS6-F1
#
_cell.length_a   1.000
_cell.length_b   1.000
_cell.length_c   1.000
_cell.angle_alpha   90.00
_cell.angle_beta   90.00
_cell.angle_gamma   90.00
#
_symmetry.space_group_name_H-M   'P 1'
#
loop_
_entity.id
_entity.type
_entity.pdbx_description
1 polymer ?
#
loop_
_entity_poly.entity_id
_entity_poly.type
_entity_poly.pdbx_seq_one_letter_code
_entity_poly.pdbx_strand_id
1 'polypeptide(L)'
;MGGRSVVLLNILLIVVAVSAGEAEEEPVNKSTLGLWENNNEDELDGGFPSLDGILHWAIGHSDPAKLQQQAQQHLSTQDDHILQKRQTEIKEVVEKLEEEMPSDSKLMQLAIHDLKNNNNNNLEDALHQLLILVEAIHNANNLHNMGGLSLVIAQLNNSDHTIRTTSAWVVGKAAQNNPLVQNQVLQLGALPKLMLMVKSSFIEEAIKALYAVSAVVRNNDKGIELFYSQGGDIMIQGILSNTTADVRLHRRLVSLIADLAEYQLVYNSNLELPFLNNCALVKVLFDLTTSDDLDLQEKVLLAVKNLLMLESTELLVLDGFCGLKGALERMRLQLQQLIREENDNEYAIDVDGLCKEVNLIYLEKLTKTRGLNNISVSQVPT
;
A
#
# COMPACT_ATOMS: atom_id res chain seq x y z
N MET A 1 46.91 2.37 -13.42
CA MET A 1 45.67 3.19 -13.28
C MET A 1 45.12 3.68 -14.64
N GLY A 2 45.24 2.91 -15.74
CA GLY A 2 44.81 3.35 -17.08
C GLY A 2 43.59 2.63 -17.69
N GLY A 3 43.03 1.61 -17.03
CA GLY A 3 41.96 0.78 -17.60
C GLY A 3 40.53 1.26 -17.29
N ARG A 4 40.31 1.85 -16.10
CA ARG A 4 38.97 2.27 -15.66
C ARG A 4 38.46 3.53 -16.35
N SER A 5 39.35 4.45 -16.69
CA SER A 5 39.00 5.72 -17.36
C SER A 5 38.54 5.52 -18.81
N VAL A 6 39.07 4.50 -19.50
CA VAL A 6 38.70 4.16 -20.89
C VAL A 6 37.30 3.51 -20.95
N VAL A 7 36.92 2.74 -19.94
CA VAL A 7 35.60 2.10 -19.87
C VAL A 7 34.50 3.14 -19.63
N LEU A 8 34.71 4.08 -18.72
CA LEU A 8 33.78 5.17 -18.45
C LEU A 8 33.61 6.12 -19.66
N LEU A 9 34.70 6.42 -20.37
CA LEU A 9 34.65 7.25 -21.58
C LEU A 9 33.88 6.56 -22.72
N ASN A 10 34.04 5.25 -22.88
CA ASN A 10 33.31 4.47 -23.89
C ASN A 10 31.82 4.34 -23.55
N ILE A 11 31.45 4.21 -22.28
CA ILE A 11 30.05 4.19 -21.85
C ILE A 11 29.39 5.55 -22.10
N LEU A 12 30.09 6.65 -21.80
CA LEU A 12 29.58 8.01 -22.04
C LEU A 12 29.36 8.29 -23.54
N LEU A 13 30.28 7.85 -24.40
CA LEU A 13 30.16 7.96 -25.86
C LEU A 13 28.98 7.15 -26.43
N ILE A 14 28.68 5.98 -25.86
CA ILE A 14 27.54 5.14 -26.28
C ILE A 14 26.21 5.77 -25.86
N VAL A 15 26.12 6.31 -24.64
CA VAL A 15 24.89 6.96 -24.15
C VAL A 15 24.55 8.21 -24.97
N VAL A 16 25.56 9.01 -25.37
CA VAL A 16 25.39 10.18 -26.23
C VAL A 16 25.01 9.79 -27.67
N ALA A 17 25.52 8.65 -28.18
CA ALA A 17 25.16 8.17 -29.51
C ALA A 17 23.72 7.62 -29.57
N VAL A 18 23.22 7.01 -28.50
CA VAL A 18 21.85 6.50 -28.41
C VAL A 18 20.83 7.63 -28.28
N SER A 19 21.13 8.67 -27.51
CA SER A 19 20.24 9.83 -27.36
C SER A 19 20.19 10.74 -28.61
N ALA A 20 21.21 10.68 -29.47
CA ALA A 20 21.20 11.36 -30.76
C ALA A 20 20.37 10.64 -31.85
N GLY A 21 19.95 9.39 -31.60
CA GLY A 21 19.20 8.56 -32.55
C GLY A 21 17.67 8.72 -32.49
N GLU A 22 17.14 9.36 -31.45
CA GLU A 22 15.70 9.59 -31.25
C GLU A 22 15.44 11.06 -30.93
N ALA A 23 15.45 11.91 -31.97
CA ALA A 23 14.92 13.26 -31.90
C ALA A 23 14.14 13.55 -33.18
N GLU A 24 12.92 13.01 -33.25
CA GLU A 24 11.86 13.63 -34.05
C GLU A 24 11.49 14.95 -33.39
N GLU A 25 11.49 16.03 -34.18
CA GLU A 25 11.10 17.37 -33.76
C GLU A 25 9.60 17.42 -33.40
N GLU A 26 9.28 17.56 -32.11
CA GLU A 26 8.04 18.23 -31.70
C GLU A 26 8.35 19.40 -30.74
N PRO A 27 7.73 20.58 -30.93
CA PRO A 27 8.07 21.77 -30.15
C PRO A 27 7.22 21.79 -28.86
N VAL A 28 7.85 21.60 -27.71
CA VAL A 28 7.17 21.78 -26.42
C VAL A 28 7.71 23.02 -25.68
N ASN A 29 6.73 23.84 -25.29
CA ASN A 29 6.78 25.17 -24.69
C ASN A 29 7.73 25.31 -23.48
N LYS A 30 8.47 26.42 -23.47
CA LYS A 30 9.19 26.94 -22.30
C LYS A 30 8.21 27.51 -21.28
N SER A 31 7.82 26.69 -20.31
CA SER A 31 7.33 27.08 -18.98
C SER A 31 6.93 25.75 -18.34
N THR A 32 7.57 25.26 -17.27
CA THR A 32 7.38 25.74 -15.90
C THR A 32 8.24 24.83 -15.00
N LEU A 33 8.80 25.40 -13.91
CA LEU A 33 9.32 24.71 -12.71
C LEU A 33 10.62 23.88 -12.89
N GLY A 34 11.72 24.13 -12.20
CA GLY A 34 11.88 24.79 -10.90
C GLY A 34 12.16 23.74 -9.84
N LEU A 35 13.44 23.66 -9.45
CA LEU A 35 13.98 23.09 -8.22
C LEU A 35 13.85 21.55 -8.13
N TRP A 36 14.98 20.86 -7.97
CA TRP A 36 15.42 20.27 -6.70
C TRP A 36 16.95 20.22 -6.74
N GLU A 37 17.57 21.04 -5.91
CA GLU A 37 18.97 20.85 -5.50
C GLU A 37 19.05 19.50 -4.80
N ASN A 38 19.94 18.62 -5.27
CA ASN A 38 20.48 17.58 -4.42
C ASN A 38 21.98 17.50 -4.66
N ASN A 39 22.68 18.14 -3.72
CA ASN A 39 24.11 18.00 -3.48
C ASN A 39 24.39 16.54 -3.11
N ASN A 40 25.18 15.86 -3.94
CA ASN A 40 26.09 14.82 -3.49
C ASN A 40 27.39 15.01 -4.29
N GLU A 41 28.33 15.68 -3.65
CA GLU A 41 29.69 15.92 -4.13
C GLU A 41 30.46 14.60 -4.06
N ASP A 42 30.38 13.79 -5.11
CA ASP A 42 31.43 12.82 -5.40
C ASP A 42 32.43 13.52 -6.33
N GLU A 43 33.56 13.98 -5.76
CA GLU A 43 34.70 14.53 -6.49
C GLU A 43 35.18 13.51 -7.55
N LEU A 44 34.72 13.71 -8.80
CA LEU A 44 35.33 13.10 -9.97
C LEU A 44 36.70 13.76 -10.17
N ASP A 45 37.77 13.03 -9.83
CA ASP A 45 39.18 13.42 -10.01
C ASP A 45 39.47 13.72 -11.50
N GLY A 46 39.28 15.00 -11.86
CA GLY A 46 39.29 15.48 -13.24
C GLY A 46 38.86 16.94 -13.45
N GLY A 47 38.67 17.73 -12.37
CA GLY A 47 38.43 19.17 -12.45
C GLY A 47 37.00 19.60 -12.84
N PHE A 48 36.04 18.68 -12.91
CA PHE A 48 34.63 18.98 -13.18
C PHE A 48 33.74 18.54 -12.02
N PRO A 49 32.88 19.43 -11.48
CA PRO A 49 32.10 19.17 -10.26
C PRO A 49 30.89 18.24 -10.45
N SER A 50 30.49 17.91 -11.68
CA SER A 50 29.39 16.96 -11.95
C SER A 50 29.45 16.39 -13.37
N LEU A 51 28.75 15.27 -13.60
CA LEU A 51 28.61 14.67 -14.94
C LEU A 51 27.95 15.63 -15.94
N ASP A 52 27.04 16.47 -15.46
CA ASP A 52 26.36 17.51 -16.24
C ASP A 52 27.31 18.64 -16.63
N GLY A 53 28.24 18.99 -15.73
CA GLY A 53 29.34 19.93 -16.01
C GLY A 53 30.31 19.41 -17.08
N ILE A 54 30.59 18.10 -17.08
CA ILE A 54 31.38 17.45 -18.14
C ILE A 54 30.64 17.52 -19.47
N LEU A 55 29.33 17.24 -19.49
CA LEU A 55 28.52 17.27 -20.70
C LEU A 55 28.46 18.68 -21.31
N HIS A 56 28.21 19.70 -20.49
CA HIS A 56 28.18 21.09 -20.91
C HIS A 56 29.54 21.59 -21.41
N TRP A 57 30.63 21.21 -20.75
CA TRP A 57 31.97 21.55 -21.21
C TRP A 57 32.28 20.89 -22.56
N ALA A 58 31.95 19.60 -22.71
CA ALA A 58 32.14 18.86 -23.95
C ALA A 58 31.33 19.48 -25.10
N ILE A 59 30.08 19.87 -24.87
CA ILE A 59 29.25 20.54 -25.89
C ILE A 59 29.83 21.91 -26.26
N GLY A 60 30.31 22.68 -25.28
CA GLY A 60 30.87 24.01 -25.50
C GLY A 60 32.27 24.02 -26.15
N HIS A 61 33.04 22.94 -26.01
CA HIS A 61 34.41 22.83 -26.52
C HIS A 61 34.56 21.87 -27.70
N SER A 62 33.47 21.25 -28.16
CA SER A 62 33.48 20.40 -29.33
C SER A 62 32.97 21.13 -30.56
N ASP A 63 33.74 21.10 -31.64
CA ASP A 63 33.33 21.59 -32.94
C ASP A 63 32.35 20.57 -33.57
N PRO A 64 31.07 20.93 -33.78
CA PRO A 64 30.05 19.99 -34.27
C PRO A 64 30.42 19.38 -35.63
N ALA A 65 31.11 20.14 -36.49
CA ALA A 65 31.52 19.68 -37.80
C ALA A 65 32.66 18.65 -37.70
N LYS A 66 33.61 18.85 -36.79
CA LYS A 66 34.68 17.85 -36.51
C LYS A 66 34.13 16.60 -35.85
N LEU A 67 33.17 16.74 -34.93
CA LEU A 67 32.50 15.58 -34.32
C LEU A 67 31.71 14.79 -35.35
N GLN A 68 30.96 15.44 -36.25
CA GLN A 68 30.26 14.77 -37.35
C GLN A 68 31.24 14.05 -38.27
N GLN A 69 32.34 14.71 -38.64
CA GLN A 69 33.35 14.14 -39.52
C GLN A 69 34.08 12.97 -38.85
N GLN A 70 34.36 13.04 -37.55
CA GLN A 70 34.91 11.93 -36.76
C GLN A 70 33.89 10.80 -36.59
N ALA A 71 32.62 11.10 -36.31
CA ALA A 71 31.55 10.11 -36.23
C ALA A 71 31.36 9.38 -37.57
N GLN A 72 31.37 10.10 -38.70
CA GLN A 72 31.30 9.52 -40.05
C GLN A 72 32.58 8.77 -40.44
N GLN A 73 33.77 9.22 -40.01
CA GLN A 73 35.01 8.47 -40.18
C GLN A 73 35.00 7.19 -39.33
N HIS A 74 34.50 7.22 -38.09
CA HIS A 74 34.36 6.04 -37.24
C HIS A 74 33.26 5.09 -37.75
N LEU A 75 32.17 5.60 -38.31
CA LEU A 75 31.12 4.79 -38.96
C LEU A 75 31.61 4.17 -40.27
N SER A 76 32.58 4.80 -40.96
CA SER A 76 33.15 4.30 -42.21
C SER A 76 34.38 3.40 -42.02
N THR A 77 35.01 3.40 -40.84
CA THR A 77 36.24 2.62 -40.54
C THR A 77 36.01 1.49 -39.54
N GLN A 78 34.87 1.45 -38.86
CA GLN A 78 34.51 0.33 -38.02
C GLN A 78 33.81 -0.71 -38.87
N ASP A 79 34.52 -1.80 -39.19
CA ASP A 79 33.94 -2.95 -39.88
C ASP A 79 32.64 -3.35 -39.16
N ASP A 80 31.51 -3.40 -39.88
CA ASP A 80 30.21 -3.87 -39.35
C ASP A 80 30.36 -5.20 -38.59
N HIS A 81 31.32 -6.03 -39.01
CA HIS A 81 31.69 -7.29 -38.38
C HIS A 81 32.23 -7.15 -36.94
N ILE A 82 32.92 -6.05 -36.60
CA ILE A 82 33.42 -5.79 -35.23
C ILE A 82 32.27 -5.32 -34.33
N LEU A 83 31.35 -4.51 -34.84
CA LEU A 83 30.14 -4.10 -34.11
C LEU A 83 29.22 -5.29 -33.85
N GLN A 84 28.97 -6.10 -34.88
CA GLN A 84 28.20 -7.34 -34.74
C GLN A 84 28.86 -8.30 -33.75
N LYS A 85 30.18 -8.47 -33.81
CA LYS A 85 30.92 -9.31 -32.86
C LYS A 85 30.78 -8.80 -31.41
N ARG A 86 30.88 -7.49 -31.19
CA ARG A 86 30.65 -6.91 -29.86
C ARG A 86 29.20 -7.05 -29.40
N GLN A 87 28.23 -6.89 -30.30
CA GLN A 87 26.82 -7.12 -29.99
C GLN A 87 26.56 -8.57 -29.59
N THR A 88 27.18 -9.55 -30.27
CA THR A 88 27.07 -10.96 -29.90
C THR A 88 27.75 -11.27 -28.57
N GLU A 89 28.94 -10.70 -28.30
CA GLU A 89 29.63 -10.89 -27.01
C GLU A 89 28.83 -10.28 -25.85
N ILE A 90 28.27 -9.07 -26.04
CA ILE A 90 27.38 -8.45 -25.04
C ILE A 90 26.13 -9.31 -24.84
N LYS A 91 25.52 -9.82 -25.92
CA LYS A 91 24.35 -10.69 -25.83
C LYS A 91 24.65 -11.98 -25.06
N GLU A 92 25.77 -12.63 -25.31
CA GLU A 92 26.19 -13.84 -24.57
C GLU A 92 26.44 -13.57 -23.09
N VAL A 93 27.06 -12.42 -22.76
CA VAL A 93 27.29 -12.03 -21.36
C VAL A 93 25.96 -11.71 -20.67
N VAL A 94 25.04 -11.03 -21.36
CA VAL A 94 23.69 -10.75 -20.84
C VAL A 94 22.90 -12.03 -20.63
N GLU A 95 22.90 -12.97 -21.59
CA GLU A 95 22.22 -14.26 -21.45
C GLU A 95 22.77 -15.06 -20.25
N LYS A 96 24.09 -15.11 -20.06
CA LYS A 96 24.70 -15.77 -18.88
C LYS A 96 24.34 -15.09 -17.57
N LEU A 97 24.33 -13.76 -17.54
CA LEU A 97 23.90 -13.00 -16.36
C LEU A 97 22.42 -13.24 -16.05
N GLU A 98 21.56 -13.32 -17.08
CA GLU A 98 20.14 -13.64 -16.92
C GLU A 98 19.90 -15.09 -16.45
N GLU A 99 20.76 -16.03 -16.83
CA GLU A 99 20.73 -17.41 -16.34
C GLU A 99 21.15 -17.50 -14.86
N GLU A 100 22.17 -16.77 -14.44
CA GLU A 100 22.67 -16.78 -13.06
C GLU A 100 21.82 -15.91 -12.11
N MET A 101 21.26 -14.81 -12.61
CA MET A 101 20.50 -13.82 -11.86
C MET A 101 19.32 -13.30 -12.70
N PRO A 102 18.22 -14.07 -12.79
CA PRO A 102 17.05 -13.64 -13.54
C PRO A 102 16.45 -12.37 -12.93
N SER A 103 16.04 -11.44 -13.80
CA SER A 103 15.34 -10.24 -13.36
C SER A 103 13.96 -10.57 -12.76
N ASP A 104 13.47 -9.70 -11.87
CA ASP A 104 12.12 -9.82 -11.29
C ASP A 104 11.04 -9.99 -12.36
N SER A 105 11.14 -9.25 -13.47
CA SER A 105 10.22 -9.38 -14.60
C SER A 105 10.24 -10.80 -15.20
N LYS A 106 11.42 -11.41 -15.34
CA LYS A 106 11.54 -12.79 -15.82
C LYS A 106 10.97 -13.78 -14.82
N LEU A 107 11.26 -13.62 -13.53
CA LEU A 107 10.70 -14.45 -12.46
C LEU A 107 9.18 -14.36 -12.42
N MET A 108 8.61 -13.15 -12.56
CA MET A 108 7.16 -12.94 -12.67
C MET A 108 6.59 -13.68 -13.88
N GLN A 109 7.23 -13.60 -15.06
CA GLN A 109 6.77 -14.34 -16.25
C GLN A 109 6.75 -15.85 -16.02
N LEU A 110 7.79 -16.40 -15.38
CA LEU A 110 7.87 -17.82 -15.06
C LEU A 110 6.75 -18.23 -14.10
N ALA A 111 6.55 -17.50 -13.01
CA ALA A 111 5.48 -17.78 -12.06
C ALA A 111 4.09 -17.66 -12.71
N ILE A 112 3.86 -16.66 -13.56
CA ILE A 112 2.61 -16.49 -14.33
C ILE A 112 2.39 -17.65 -15.31
N HIS A 113 3.45 -18.12 -15.96
CA HIS A 113 3.39 -19.28 -16.85
C HIS A 113 3.01 -20.55 -16.08
N ASP A 114 3.58 -20.75 -14.89
CA ASP A 114 3.27 -21.90 -14.03
C ASP A 114 1.83 -21.85 -13.51
N LEU A 115 1.33 -20.65 -13.15
CA LEU A 115 -0.08 -20.44 -12.84
C LEU A 115 -1.01 -20.83 -13.99
N LYS A 116 -0.65 -20.46 -15.23
CA LYS A 116 -1.47 -20.73 -16.41
C LYS A 116 -1.60 -22.22 -16.72
N ASN A 117 -0.54 -22.99 -16.46
CA ASN A 117 -0.50 -24.42 -16.78
C ASN A 117 -1.16 -25.30 -15.71
N ASN A 118 -1.61 -24.75 -14.58
CA ASN A 118 -2.35 -25.45 -13.52
C ASN A 118 -1.69 -26.77 -13.05
N ASN A 119 -0.36 -26.83 -12.99
CA ASN A 119 0.33 -28.00 -12.45
C ASN A 119 0.34 -27.88 -10.91
N ASN A 120 -0.51 -28.66 -10.22
CA ASN A 120 -0.81 -28.45 -8.79
C ASN A 120 0.43 -28.38 -7.88
N ASN A 121 1.47 -29.17 -8.12
CA ASN A 121 2.69 -29.15 -7.31
C ASN A 121 3.52 -27.86 -7.48
N ASN A 122 3.32 -27.11 -8.56
CA ASN A 122 4.05 -25.86 -8.84
C ASN A 122 3.19 -24.61 -8.58
N LEU A 123 1.88 -24.79 -8.37
CA LEU A 123 0.96 -23.66 -8.28
C LEU A 123 1.18 -22.84 -7.01
N GLU A 124 1.32 -23.53 -5.88
CA GLU A 124 1.59 -22.88 -4.60
C GLU A 124 2.96 -22.18 -4.63
N ASP A 125 3.99 -22.80 -5.18
CA ASP A 125 5.32 -22.20 -5.34
C ASP A 125 5.28 -20.95 -6.23
N ALA A 126 4.53 -20.99 -7.35
CA ALA A 126 4.35 -19.85 -8.23
C ALA A 126 3.64 -18.69 -7.52
N LEU A 127 2.61 -18.98 -6.71
CA LEU A 127 1.94 -17.95 -5.89
C LEU A 127 2.87 -17.36 -4.84
N HIS A 128 3.71 -18.18 -4.19
CA HIS A 128 4.70 -17.68 -3.23
C HIS A 128 5.78 -16.82 -3.89
N GLN A 129 6.24 -17.20 -5.08
CA GLN A 129 7.16 -16.36 -5.86
C GLN A 129 6.53 -15.01 -6.20
N LEU A 130 5.30 -15.00 -6.70
CA LEU A 130 4.58 -13.75 -6.97
C LEU A 130 4.36 -12.94 -5.70
N LEU A 131 4.07 -13.57 -4.56
CA LEU A 131 3.88 -12.90 -3.28
C LEU A 131 5.09 -12.05 -2.89
N ILE A 132 6.30 -12.56 -3.11
CA ILE A 132 7.55 -11.84 -2.83
C ILE A 132 7.76 -10.73 -3.87
N LEU A 133 7.59 -11.04 -5.15
CA LEU A 133 7.88 -10.10 -6.24
C LEU A 133 6.97 -8.86 -6.21
N VAL A 134 5.68 -9.04 -5.86
CA VAL A 134 4.71 -7.93 -5.80
C VAL A 134 4.88 -7.03 -4.58
N GLU A 135 5.81 -7.32 -3.66
CA GLU A 135 6.17 -6.37 -2.60
C GLU A 135 6.76 -5.08 -3.18
N ALA A 136 7.45 -5.18 -4.33
CA ALA A 136 7.89 -4.03 -5.07
C ALA A 136 6.72 -3.42 -5.88
N ILE A 137 6.44 -2.13 -5.65
CA ILE A 137 5.28 -1.43 -6.24
C ILE A 137 5.28 -1.49 -7.78
N HIS A 138 6.45 -1.40 -8.42
CA HIS A 138 6.55 -1.47 -9.88
C HIS A 138 6.18 -2.87 -10.42
N ASN A 139 6.58 -3.94 -9.71
CA ASN A 139 6.19 -5.31 -10.03
C ASN A 139 4.68 -5.52 -9.82
N ALA A 140 4.14 -5.03 -8.70
CA ALA A 140 2.69 -5.07 -8.44
C ALA A 140 1.88 -4.39 -9.57
N ASN A 141 2.33 -3.22 -10.04
CA ASN A 141 1.69 -2.50 -11.14
C ASN A 141 1.78 -3.27 -12.47
N ASN A 142 2.91 -3.94 -12.73
CA ASN A 142 3.10 -4.72 -13.95
C ASN A 142 2.35 -6.06 -13.94
N LEU A 143 2.01 -6.61 -12.77
CA LEU A 143 1.35 -7.92 -12.65
C LEU A 143 0.07 -8.02 -13.49
N HIS A 144 -0.72 -6.95 -13.53
CA HIS A 144 -1.95 -6.92 -14.34
C HIS A 144 -1.64 -6.90 -15.85
N ASN A 145 -0.68 -6.08 -16.28
CA ASN A 145 -0.26 -5.98 -17.68
C ASN A 145 0.28 -7.30 -18.22
N MET A 146 0.92 -8.10 -17.36
CA MET A 146 1.44 -9.43 -17.69
C MET A 146 0.35 -10.52 -17.67
N GLY A 147 -0.91 -10.17 -17.40
CA GLY A 147 -2.02 -11.12 -17.25
C GLY A 147 -1.95 -11.96 -15.96
N GLY A 148 -1.03 -11.66 -15.05
CA GLY A 148 -0.85 -12.40 -13.81
C GLY A 148 -1.96 -12.14 -12.80
N LEU A 149 -2.44 -10.90 -12.70
CA LEU A 149 -3.46 -10.55 -11.68
C LEU A 149 -4.77 -11.31 -11.88
N SER A 150 -5.22 -11.46 -13.13
CA SER A 150 -6.44 -12.22 -13.45
C SER A 150 -6.28 -13.71 -13.13
N LEU A 151 -5.10 -14.30 -13.36
CA LEU A 151 -4.79 -15.68 -12.99
C LEU A 151 -4.80 -15.87 -11.47
N VAL A 152 -4.16 -14.97 -10.72
CA VAL A 152 -4.17 -14.99 -9.23
C VAL A 152 -5.60 -14.87 -8.70
N ILE A 153 -6.42 -13.96 -9.26
CA ILE A 153 -7.82 -13.81 -8.86
C ILE A 153 -8.64 -15.07 -9.20
N ALA A 154 -8.37 -15.74 -10.32
CA ALA A 154 -9.03 -17.01 -10.65
C ALA A 154 -8.75 -18.09 -9.58
N GLN A 155 -7.55 -18.12 -9.01
CA GLN A 155 -7.17 -19.05 -7.94
C GLN A 155 -7.88 -18.80 -6.60
N LEU A 156 -8.57 -17.66 -6.41
CA LEU A 156 -9.49 -17.48 -5.27
C LEU A 156 -10.65 -18.49 -5.29
N ASN A 157 -10.94 -19.12 -6.42
CA ASN A 157 -11.96 -20.16 -6.55
C ASN A 157 -11.39 -21.58 -6.53
N ASN A 158 -10.12 -21.76 -6.20
CA ASN A 158 -9.49 -23.08 -6.14
C ASN A 158 -10.14 -23.96 -5.06
N SER A 159 -10.20 -25.28 -5.29
CA SER A 159 -10.70 -26.25 -4.30
C SER A 159 -9.83 -26.30 -3.04
N ASP A 160 -8.52 -26.08 -3.18
CA ASP A 160 -7.57 -26.08 -2.08
C ASP A 160 -7.58 -24.74 -1.33
N HIS A 161 -7.76 -24.80 0.00
CA HIS A 161 -7.76 -23.61 0.84
C HIS A 161 -6.38 -22.97 0.96
N THR A 162 -5.28 -23.73 0.83
CA THR A 162 -3.92 -23.16 0.88
C THR A 162 -3.70 -22.24 -0.33
N ILE A 163 -4.05 -22.71 -1.53
CA ILE A 163 -3.98 -21.95 -2.77
C ILE A 163 -4.86 -20.69 -2.70
N ARG A 164 -6.10 -20.81 -2.19
CA ARG A 164 -6.96 -19.63 -1.98
C ARG A 164 -6.34 -18.63 -1.00
N THR A 165 -5.76 -19.12 0.09
CA THR A 165 -5.10 -18.31 1.12
C THR A 165 -3.93 -17.51 0.53
N THR A 166 -3.03 -18.18 -0.20
CA THR A 166 -1.85 -17.53 -0.81
C THR A 166 -2.27 -16.57 -1.91
N SER A 167 -3.30 -16.92 -2.71
CA SER A 167 -3.84 -16.04 -3.74
C SER A 167 -4.44 -14.74 -3.16
N ALA A 168 -5.23 -14.84 -2.09
CA ALA A 168 -5.74 -13.67 -1.38
C ALA A 168 -4.59 -12.82 -0.82
N TRP A 169 -3.52 -13.46 -0.33
CA TRP A 169 -2.36 -12.74 0.18
C TRP A 169 -1.62 -11.97 -0.93
N VAL A 170 -1.40 -12.58 -2.10
CA VAL A 170 -0.80 -11.91 -3.27
C VAL A 170 -1.64 -10.69 -3.67
N VAL A 171 -2.97 -10.85 -3.78
CA VAL A 171 -3.88 -9.73 -4.09
C VAL A 171 -3.76 -8.61 -3.06
N GLY A 172 -3.77 -8.96 -1.77
CA GLY A 172 -3.65 -7.98 -0.70
C GLY A 172 -2.31 -7.23 -0.72
N LYS A 173 -1.19 -7.93 -0.94
CA LYS A 173 0.14 -7.32 -1.03
C LYS A 173 0.25 -6.38 -2.23
N ALA A 174 -0.20 -6.82 -3.40
CA ALA A 174 -0.16 -6.01 -4.61
C ALA A 174 -1.04 -4.75 -4.52
N ALA A 175 -2.20 -4.84 -3.83
CA ALA A 175 -3.14 -3.74 -3.67
C ALA A 175 -2.83 -2.80 -2.49
N GLN A 176 -1.95 -3.20 -1.55
CA GLN A 176 -1.70 -2.44 -0.34
C GLN A 176 -1.14 -1.05 -0.67
N ASN A 177 -1.87 0.00 -0.29
CA ASN A 177 -1.54 1.39 -0.57
C ASN A 177 -1.24 1.67 -2.07
N ASN A 178 -1.91 0.94 -2.97
CA ASN A 178 -1.67 1.01 -4.41
C ASN A 178 -2.98 1.23 -5.19
N PRO A 179 -3.39 2.50 -5.42
CA PRO A 179 -4.66 2.82 -6.08
C PRO A 179 -4.83 2.19 -7.47
N LEU A 180 -3.74 2.00 -8.22
CA LEU A 180 -3.77 1.38 -9.54
C LEU A 180 -4.21 -0.08 -9.43
N VAL A 181 -3.54 -0.87 -8.59
CA VAL A 181 -3.85 -2.28 -8.42
C VAL A 181 -5.19 -2.47 -7.70
N GLN A 182 -5.52 -1.65 -6.71
CA GLN A 182 -6.84 -1.67 -6.06
C GLN A 182 -7.97 -1.56 -7.11
N ASN A 183 -7.89 -0.59 -8.02
CA ASN A 183 -8.90 -0.42 -9.07
C ASN A 183 -8.95 -1.59 -10.05
N GLN A 184 -7.80 -2.18 -10.41
CA GLN A 184 -7.75 -3.38 -11.26
C GLN A 184 -8.42 -4.58 -10.57
N VAL A 185 -8.17 -4.78 -9.27
CA VAL A 185 -8.79 -5.85 -8.46
C VAL A 185 -10.32 -5.67 -8.39
N LEU A 186 -10.79 -4.43 -8.24
CA LEU A 186 -12.23 -4.09 -8.27
C LEU A 186 -12.84 -4.37 -9.64
N GLN A 187 -12.19 -3.95 -10.73
CA GLN A 187 -12.64 -4.18 -12.12
C GLN A 187 -12.73 -5.66 -12.47
N LEU A 188 -11.81 -6.48 -11.93
CA LEU A 188 -11.82 -7.93 -12.10
C LEU A 188 -12.83 -8.66 -11.19
N GLY A 189 -13.60 -7.92 -10.38
CA GLY A 189 -14.71 -8.47 -9.58
C GLY A 189 -14.26 -9.33 -8.38
N ALA A 190 -13.04 -9.13 -7.88
CA ALA A 190 -12.50 -9.98 -6.80
C ALA A 190 -13.08 -9.68 -5.42
N LEU A 191 -13.51 -8.43 -5.16
CA LEU A 191 -13.92 -7.99 -3.82
C LEU A 191 -15.05 -8.84 -3.20
N PRO A 192 -16.17 -9.14 -3.88
CA PRO A 192 -17.21 -10.00 -3.30
C PRO A 192 -16.71 -11.41 -2.94
N LYS A 193 -15.81 -11.97 -3.76
CA LYS A 193 -15.21 -13.28 -3.49
C LYS A 193 -14.29 -13.25 -2.27
N LEU A 194 -13.46 -12.21 -2.13
CA LEU A 194 -12.62 -12.02 -0.95
C LEU A 194 -13.48 -11.87 0.30
N MET A 195 -14.56 -11.08 0.26
CA MET A 195 -15.50 -10.93 1.38
C MET A 195 -16.17 -12.26 1.77
N LEU A 196 -16.49 -13.12 0.80
CA LEU A 196 -16.99 -14.46 1.07
C LEU A 196 -15.93 -15.32 1.80
N MET A 197 -14.67 -15.25 1.37
CA MET A 197 -13.56 -16.00 1.97
C MET A 197 -13.25 -15.58 3.41
N VAL A 198 -13.57 -14.35 3.82
CA VAL A 198 -13.47 -13.92 5.24
C VAL A 198 -14.30 -14.83 6.17
N LYS A 199 -15.35 -15.48 5.64
CA LYS A 199 -16.21 -16.41 6.39
C LYS A 199 -15.72 -17.86 6.34
N SER A 200 -14.50 -18.13 5.87
CA SER A 200 -13.95 -19.47 5.77
C SER A 200 -13.81 -20.14 7.14
N SER A 201 -13.99 -21.46 7.18
CA SER A 201 -13.66 -22.28 8.35
C SER A 201 -12.15 -22.42 8.56
N PHE A 202 -11.33 -22.10 7.55
CA PHE A 202 -9.88 -22.08 7.64
C PHE A 202 -9.41 -20.69 8.06
N ILE A 203 -8.83 -20.60 9.25
CA ILE A 203 -8.53 -19.30 9.86
C ILE A 203 -7.53 -18.46 9.07
N GLU A 204 -6.47 -19.08 8.54
CA GLU A 204 -5.47 -18.36 7.73
C GLU A 204 -6.08 -17.83 6.43
N GLU A 205 -7.00 -18.60 5.82
CA GLU A 205 -7.74 -18.14 4.63
C GLU A 205 -8.57 -16.89 4.97
N ALA A 206 -9.33 -16.93 6.06
CA ALA A 206 -10.14 -15.80 6.51
C ALA A 206 -9.29 -14.56 6.81
N ILE A 207 -8.14 -14.73 7.47
CA ILE A 207 -7.22 -13.65 7.82
C ILE A 207 -6.60 -13.01 6.57
N LYS A 208 -6.13 -13.81 5.60
CA LYS A 208 -5.53 -13.29 4.37
C LYS A 208 -6.58 -12.67 3.45
N ALA A 209 -7.78 -13.24 3.40
CA ALA A 209 -8.91 -12.64 2.70
C ALA A 209 -9.27 -11.27 3.29
N LEU A 210 -9.35 -11.16 4.62
CA LEU A 210 -9.65 -9.88 5.27
C LEU A 210 -8.54 -8.86 5.06
N TYR A 211 -7.28 -9.29 5.10
CA TYR A 211 -6.15 -8.43 4.73
C TYR A 211 -6.30 -7.89 3.30
N ALA A 212 -6.65 -8.75 2.34
CA ALA A 212 -6.88 -8.35 0.96
C ALA A 212 -8.07 -7.39 0.80
N VAL A 213 -9.21 -7.68 1.45
CA VAL A 213 -10.36 -6.76 1.50
C VAL A 213 -9.91 -5.40 2.02
N SER A 214 -9.23 -5.39 3.18
CA SER A 214 -8.73 -4.15 3.79
C SER A 214 -7.80 -3.38 2.86
N ALA A 215 -6.86 -4.06 2.18
CA ALA A 215 -5.94 -3.44 1.25
C ALA A 215 -6.64 -2.85 0.00
N VAL A 216 -7.69 -3.50 -0.47
CA VAL A 216 -8.47 -3.07 -1.64
C VAL A 216 -9.35 -1.85 -1.34
N VAL A 217 -9.93 -1.78 -0.13
CA VAL A 217 -10.93 -0.75 0.21
C VAL A 217 -10.31 0.49 0.87
N ARG A 218 -9.19 0.36 1.59
CA ARG A 218 -8.58 1.51 2.28
C ARG A 218 -8.18 2.59 1.28
N ASN A 219 -8.51 3.84 1.63
CA ASN A 219 -8.17 5.04 0.87
C ASN A 219 -8.66 5.00 -0.60
N ASN A 220 -9.79 4.32 -0.86
CA ASN A 220 -10.34 4.16 -2.20
C ASN A 220 -11.87 4.25 -2.20
N ASP A 221 -12.41 5.40 -2.58
CA ASP A 221 -13.86 5.66 -2.63
C ASP A 221 -14.67 4.54 -3.30
N LYS A 222 -14.23 4.09 -4.49
CA LYS A 222 -14.92 3.02 -5.24
C LYS A 222 -14.88 1.69 -4.50
N GLY A 223 -13.75 1.40 -3.86
CA GLY A 223 -13.58 0.22 -3.04
C GLY A 223 -14.49 0.23 -1.81
N ILE A 224 -14.57 1.37 -1.12
CA ILE A 224 -15.43 1.56 0.06
C ILE A 224 -16.91 1.47 -0.33
N GLU A 225 -17.33 2.14 -1.39
CA GLU A 225 -18.71 2.09 -1.90
C GLU A 225 -19.11 0.67 -2.28
N LEU A 226 -18.25 -0.04 -3.02
CA LEU A 226 -18.51 -1.42 -3.40
C LEU A 226 -18.54 -2.34 -2.16
N PHE A 227 -17.60 -2.17 -1.22
CA PHE A 227 -17.59 -2.92 0.03
C PHE A 227 -18.89 -2.77 0.80
N TYR A 228 -19.39 -1.54 0.94
CA TYR A 228 -20.64 -1.27 1.63
C TYR A 228 -21.84 -1.86 0.89
N SER A 229 -21.94 -1.65 -0.42
CA SER A 229 -23.05 -2.20 -1.24
C SER A 229 -23.10 -3.73 -1.26
N GLN A 230 -21.97 -4.41 -1.02
CA GLN A 230 -21.87 -5.87 -0.91
C GLN A 230 -22.08 -6.40 0.53
N GLY A 231 -22.53 -5.57 1.45
CA GLY A 231 -22.83 -5.96 2.84
C GLY A 231 -21.60 -6.05 3.74
N GLY A 232 -20.61 -5.19 3.51
CA GLY A 232 -19.40 -5.12 4.32
C GLY A 232 -19.65 -4.76 5.78
N ASP A 233 -20.65 -3.93 6.05
CA ASP A 233 -21.17 -3.61 7.38
C ASP A 233 -21.72 -4.85 8.11
N ILE A 234 -22.51 -5.67 7.42
CA ILE A 234 -23.05 -6.93 7.95
C ILE A 234 -21.92 -7.92 8.24
N MET A 235 -20.91 -7.99 7.37
CA MET A 235 -19.72 -8.82 7.58
C MET A 235 -18.96 -8.39 8.84
N ILE A 236 -18.70 -7.08 9.00
CA ILE A 236 -18.05 -6.52 10.18
C ILE A 236 -18.84 -6.88 11.44
N GLN A 237 -20.14 -6.57 11.48
CA GLN A 237 -20.97 -6.83 12.65
C GLN A 237 -21.02 -8.31 13.01
N GLY A 238 -21.16 -9.20 12.02
CA GLY A 238 -21.24 -10.65 12.25
C GLY A 238 -19.97 -11.23 12.87
N ILE A 239 -18.79 -10.75 12.47
CA ILE A 239 -17.52 -11.26 13.00
C ILE A 239 -17.21 -10.64 14.37
N LEU A 240 -17.41 -9.33 14.54
CA LEU A 240 -17.14 -8.67 15.82
C LEU A 240 -18.11 -9.13 16.93
N SER A 241 -19.36 -9.45 16.59
CA SER A 241 -20.32 -9.99 17.56
C SER A 241 -20.02 -11.43 17.99
N ASN A 242 -19.17 -12.15 17.24
CA ASN A 242 -18.73 -13.48 17.62
C ASN A 242 -17.51 -13.39 18.54
N THR A 243 -17.75 -13.45 19.85
CA THR A 243 -16.71 -13.39 20.89
C THR A 243 -15.72 -14.57 20.85
N THR A 244 -16.06 -15.65 20.16
CA THR A 244 -15.18 -16.83 20.00
C THR A 244 -14.34 -16.78 18.73
N ALA A 245 -14.51 -15.75 17.89
CA ALA A 245 -13.69 -15.58 16.71
C ALA A 245 -12.23 -15.31 17.08
N ASP A 246 -11.31 -15.66 16.18
CA ASP A 246 -9.88 -15.43 16.36
C ASP A 246 -9.61 -13.92 16.53
N VAL A 247 -8.86 -13.57 17.58
CA VAL A 247 -8.52 -12.19 17.94
C VAL A 247 -7.84 -11.43 16.78
N ARG A 248 -7.12 -12.13 15.89
CA ARG A 248 -6.48 -11.55 14.70
C ARG A 248 -7.50 -11.02 13.69
N LEU A 249 -8.69 -11.63 13.60
CA LEU A 249 -9.79 -11.12 12.78
C LEU A 249 -10.39 -9.86 13.42
N HIS A 250 -10.63 -9.88 14.74
CA HIS A 250 -11.11 -8.70 15.47
C HIS A 250 -10.16 -7.52 15.32
N ARG A 251 -8.86 -7.70 15.56
CA ARG A 251 -7.84 -6.67 15.37
C ARG A 251 -7.91 -6.06 13.97
N ARG A 252 -7.96 -6.90 12.93
CA ARG A 252 -8.00 -6.42 11.53
C ARG A 252 -9.28 -5.67 11.20
N LEU A 253 -10.44 -6.13 11.65
CA LEU A 253 -11.72 -5.45 11.41
C LEU A 253 -11.81 -4.14 12.18
N VAL A 254 -11.39 -4.11 13.43
CA VAL A 254 -11.37 -2.89 14.24
C VAL A 254 -10.40 -1.88 13.65
N SER A 255 -9.22 -2.31 13.19
CA SER A 255 -8.32 -1.45 12.41
C SER A 255 -9.01 -0.91 11.17
N LEU A 256 -9.65 -1.77 10.36
CA LEU A 256 -10.37 -1.33 9.16
C LEU A 256 -11.46 -0.28 9.49
N ILE A 257 -12.22 -0.45 10.58
CA ILE A 257 -13.19 0.56 11.03
C ILE A 257 -12.50 1.89 11.35
N ALA A 258 -11.36 1.85 12.06
CA ALA A 258 -10.59 3.04 12.37
C ALA A 258 -10.12 3.75 11.10
N ASP A 259 -9.60 3.00 10.11
CA ASP A 259 -9.14 3.56 8.84
C ASP A 259 -10.31 4.16 8.02
N LEU A 260 -11.47 3.51 7.99
CA LEU A 260 -12.65 4.02 7.29
C LEU A 260 -13.19 5.31 7.93
N ALA A 261 -13.19 5.37 9.26
CA ALA A 261 -13.56 6.59 9.99
C ALA A 261 -12.53 7.71 9.78
N GLU A 262 -11.23 7.39 9.81
CA GLU A 262 -10.17 8.36 9.52
C GLU A 262 -10.26 8.90 8.09
N TYR A 263 -10.53 8.03 7.13
CA TYR A 263 -10.71 8.43 5.73
C TYR A 263 -11.82 9.49 5.57
N GLN A 264 -12.96 9.31 6.24
CA GLN A 264 -14.03 10.30 6.25
C GLN A 264 -13.61 11.63 6.88
N LEU A 265 -12.82 11.61 7.94
CA LEU A 265 -12.32 12.81 8.62
C LEU A 265 -11.34 13.60 7.75
N VAL A 266 -10.40 12.91 7.10
CA VAL A 266 -9.29 13.55 6.38
C VAL A 266 -9.74 14.07 5.02
N TYR A 267 -10.54 13.29 4.29
CA TYR A 267 -10.85 13.58 2.90
C TYR A 267 -12.19 14.29 2.70
N ASN A 268 -12.97 14.54 3.77
CA ASN A 268 -14.33 15.09 3.69
C ASN A 268 -15.13 14.44 2.55
N SER A 269 -14.95 13.13 2.39
CA SER A 269 -15.58 12.39 1.31
C SER A 269 -17.09 12.53 1.48
N ASN A 270 -17.81 12.92 0.41
CA ASN A 270 -19.28 12.88 0.40
C ASN A 270 -19.85 11.46 0.64
N LEU A 271 -18.98 10.45 0.71
CA LEU A 271 -19.28 9.08 1.06
C LEU A 271 -19.60 8.97 2.57
N GLU A 272 -20.86 9.19 2.91
CA GLU A 272 -21.37 8.84 4.22
C GLU A 272 -21.48 7.31 4.36
N LEU A 273 -21.00 6.79 5.48
CA LEU A 273 -21.04 5.38 5.85
C LEU A 273 -21.95 5.26 7.08
N PRO A 274 -23.26 5.03 6.89
CA PRO A 274 -24.22 5.07 7.98
C PRO A 274 -23.91 4.08 9.10
N PHE A 275 -23.26 2.96 8.77
CA PHE A 275 -22.91 1.94 9.75
C PHE A 275 -21.88 2.41 10.80
N LEU A 276 -21.07 3.43 10.49
CA LEU A 276 -20.13 4.03 11.45
C LEU A 276 -20.89 4.84 12.53
N ASN A 277 -22.08 5.35 12.20
CA ASN A 277 -22.98 6.03 13.13
C ASN A 277 -24.04 5.07 13.72
N ASN A 278 -23.64 3.83 14.05
CA ASN A 278 -24.55 2.83 14.59
C ASN A 278 -24.20 2.48 16.05
N CYS A 279 -25.14 2.68 16.97
CA CYS A 279 -24.98 2.36 18.38
C CYS A 279 -24.65 0.87 18.63
N ALA A 280 -25.12 -0.04 17.77
CA ALA A 280 -24.81 -1.47 17.89
C ALA A 280 -23.32 -1.73 17.65
N LEU A 281 -22.71 -1.08 16.64
CA LEU A 281 -21.28 -1.19 16.37
C LEU A 281 -20.46 -0.67 17.56
N VAL A 282 -20.82 0.51 18.08
CA VAL A 282 -20.12 1.15 19.20
C VAL A 282 -20.18 0.30 20.47
N LYS A 283 -21.32 -0.34 20.76
CA LYS A 283 -21.45 -1.29 21.87
C LYS A 283 -20.50 -2.48 21.72
N VAL A 284 -20.46 -3.09 20.54
CA VAL A 284 -19.55 -4.22 20.27
C VAL A 284 -18.08 -3.80 20.43
N LEU A 285 -17.70 -2.60 19.97
CA LEU A 285 -16.35 -2.08 20.20
C LEU A 285 -16.05 -1.94 21.70
N PHE A 286 -17.00 -1.51 22.53
CA PHE A 286 -16.80 -1.46 23.98
C PHE A 286 -16.65 -2.82 24.63
N ASP A 287 -17.42 -3.80 24.20
CA ASP A 287 -17.28 -5.17 24.71
C ASP A 287 -15.88 -5.73 24.40
N LEU A 288 -15.25 -5.32 23.29
CA LEU A 288 -13.88 -5.68 22.97
C LEU A 288 -12.82 -4.97 23.83
N THR A 289 -13.14 -3.86 24.51
CA THR A 289 -12.21 -3.22 25.46
C THR A 289 -11.90 -4.09 26.67
N THR A 290 -12.74 -5.08 26.98
CA THR A 290 -12.50 -6.02 28.08
C THR A 290 -11.66 -7.23 27.67
N SER A 291 -11.19 -7.29 26.42
CA SER A 291 -10.27 -8.32 25.95
C SER A 291 -8.94 -8.25 26.70
N ASP A 292 -8.28 -9.39 26.94
CA ASP A 292 -6.92 -9.43 27.52
C ASP A 292 -5.84 -9.02 26.48
N ASP A 293 -6.24 -8.82 25.24
CA ASP A 293 -5.34 -8.52 24.13
C ASP A 293 -5.08 -7.02 23.96
N LEU A 294 -3.89 -6.56 24.39
CA LEU A 294 -3.49 -5.15 24.33
C LEU A 294 -3.53 -4.57 22.90
N ASP A 295 -3.16 -5.38 21.90
CA ASP A 295 -3.13 -4.95 20.49
C ASP A 295 -4.52 -4.73 19.90
N LEU A 296 -5.52 -5.51 20.34
CA LEU A 296 -6.93 -5.28 20.03
C LEU A 296 -7.46 -4.05 20.78
N GLN A 297 -7.14 -3.95 22.08
CA GLN A 297 -7.51 -2.83 22.93
C GLN A 297 -7.07 -1.47 22.34
N GLU A 298 -5.81 -1.35 21.90
CA GLU A 298 -5.29 -0.17 21.22
C GLU A 298 -6.12 0.17 19.96
N LYS A 299 -6.37 -0.82 19.11
CA LYS A 299 -7.15 -0.63 17.87
C LYS A 299 -8.58 -0.20 18.16
N VAL A 300 -9.19 -0.73 19.23
CA VAL A 300 -10.53 -0.33 19.66
C VAL A 300 -10.52 1.14 20.07
N LEU A 301 -9.51 1.59 20.83
CA LEU A 301 -9.38 2.98 21.23
C LEU A 301 -9.18 3.89 20.01
N LEU A 302 -8.36 3.49 19.03
CA LEU A 302 -8.19 4.24 17.78
C LEU A 302 -9.50 4.33 16.98
N ALA A 303 -10.23 3.22 16.85
CA ALA A 303 -11.53 3.21 16.19
C ALA A 303 -12.53 4.13 16.91
N VAL A 304 -12.63 4.02 18.23
CA VAL A 304 -13.51 4.88 19.05
C VAL A 304 -13.12 6.35 18.95
N LYS A 305 -11.83 6.68 18.99
CA LYS A 305 -11.31 8.03 18.79
C LYS A 305 -11.79 8.60 17.47
N ASN A 306 -11.55 7.88 16.36
CA ASN A 306 -11.91 8.35 15.03
C ASN A 306 -13.43 8.52 14.89
N LEU A 307 -14.22 7.56 15.40
CA LEU A 307 -15.68 7.68 15.43
C LEU A 307 -16.17 8.87 16.25
N LEU A 308 -15.55 9.17 17.40
CA LEU A 308 -15.87 10.35 18.20
C LEU A 308 -15.51 11.65 17.50
N MET A 309 -14.54 11.66 16.60
CA MET A 309 -14.18 12.87 15.86
C MET A 309 -15.13 13.17 14.69
N LEU A 310 -15.89 12.18 14.18
CA LEU A 310 -16.83 12.37 13.06
C LEU A 310 -17.98 13.31 13.42
N GLU A 311 -18.29 14.30 12.59
CA GLU A 311 -19.42 15.23 12.85
C GLU A 311 -20.76 14.51 12.97
N SER A 312 -20.96 13.43 12.19
CA SER A 312 -22.20 12.64 12.18
C SER A 312 -22.54 11.94 13.50
N THR A 313 -21.57 11.78 14.41
CA THR A 313 -21.77 11.07 15.69
C THR A 313 -22.25 11.95 16.84
N GLU A 314 -22.63 13.21 16.61
CA GLU A 314 -23.11 14.12 17.66
C GLU A 314 -24.30 13.56 18.46
N LEU A 315 -25.26 12.89 17.81
CA LEU A 315 -26.38 12.22 18.50
C LEU A 315 -25.97 10.90 19.16
N LEU A 316 -24.96 10.22 18.60
CA LEU A 316 -24.47 8.94 19.10
C LEU A 316 -23.73 9.09 20.43
N VAL A 317 -23.17 10.28 20.71
CA VAL A 317 -22.54 10.62 22.00
C VAL A 317 -23.53 10.59 23.16
N LEU A 318 -24.83 10.85 22.93
CA LEU A 318 -25.84 10.84 23.98
C LEU A 318 -26.30 9.43 24.37
N ASP A 319 -26.55 8.57 23.38
CA ASP A 319 -27.16 7.25 23.61
C ASP A 319 -26.22 6.07 23.35
N GLY A 320 -25.31 6.19 22.37
CA GLY A 320 -24.39 5.13 21.97
C GLY A 320 -23.13 5.05 22.84
N PHE A 321 -22.61 6.18 23.30
CA PHE A 321 -21.40 6.27 24.13
C PHE A 321 -21.66 6.32 25.65
N CYS A 322 -22.90 6.12 26.11
CA CYS A 322 -23.26 6.30 27.53
C CYS A 322 -22.47 5.38 28.50
N GLY A 323 -21.94 4.25 28.01
CA GLY A 323 -21.10 3.31 28.76
C GLY A 323 -19.58 3.52 28.61
N LEU A 324 -19.14 4.41 27.72
CA LEU A 324 -17.73 4.58 27.35
C LEU A 324 -16.88 4.93 28.57
N LYS A 325 -17.29 5.93 29.36
CA LYS A 325 -16.53 6.37 30.53
C LYS A 325 -16.23 5.22 31.49
N GLY A 326 -17.23 4.39 31.81
CA GLY A 326 -17.06 3.24 32.69
C GLY A 326 -16.19 2.14 32.08
N ALA A 327 -16.25 1.93 30.76
CA ALA A 327 -15.37 0.99 30.06
C ALA A 327 -13.90 1.45 30.10
N LEU A 328 -13.65 2.72 29.79
CA LEU A 328 -12.32 3.32 29.85
C LEU A 328 -11.75 3.29 31.28
N GLU A 329 -12.53 3.59 32.31
CA GLU A 329 -12.08 3.50 33.70
C GLU A 329 -11.65 2.07 34.08
N ARG A 330 -12.41 1.04 33.70
CA ARG A 330 -12.04 -0.37 33.94
C ARG A 330 -10.75 -0.75 33.22
N MET A 331 -10.67 -0.42 31.94
CA MET A 331 -9.50 -0.69 31.10
C MET A 331 -8.24 -0.05 31.68
N ARG A 332 -8.33 1.20 32.16
CA ARG A 332 -7.20 1.89 32.78
C ARG A 332 -6.74 1.26 34.08
N LEU A 333 -7.66 0.75 34.89
CA LEU A 333 -7.28 -0.01 36.09
C LEU A 333 -6.51 -1.28 35.72
N GLN A 334 -6.92 -1.99 34.66
CA GLN A 334 -6.19 -3.15 34.15
C GLN A 334 -4.80 -2.77 33.63
N LEU A 335 -4.70 -1.71 32.81
CA LEU A 335 -3.41 -1.22 32.29
C LEU A 335 -2.46 -0.78 33.42
N GLN A 336 -2.96 -0.06 34.43
CA GLN A 336 -2.15 0.36 35.57
C GLN A 336 -1.63 -0.83 36.40
N GLN A 337 -2.40 -1.92 36.46
CA GLN A 337 -1.95 -3.16 37.08
C GLN A 337 -0.82 -3.80 36.26
N LEU A 338 -1.01 -3.95 34.95
CA LEU A 338 -0.01 -4.50 34.03
C LEU A 338 1.30 -3.71 34.05
N ILE A 339 1.24 -2.38 34.02
CA ILE A 339 2.42 -1.49 34.07
C ILE A 339 3.24 -1.74 35.35
N ARG A 340 2.57 -1.95 36.49
CA ARG A 340 3.24 -2.23 37.77
C ARG A 340 3.84 -3.64 37.83
N GLU A 341 3.17 -4.61 37.24
CA GLU A 341 3.58 -6.02 37.27
C GLU A 341 4.70 -6.33 36.27
N GLU A 342 4.71 -5.67 35.12
CA GLU A 342 5.65 -5.91 34.01
C GLU A 342 6.78 -4.86 33.91
N ASN A 343 7.11 -4.19 35.02
CA ASN A 343 8.29 -3.31 35.13
C ASN A 343 8.29 -2.15 34.11
N ASP A 344 7.22 -1.34 34.12
CA ASP A 344 7.03 -0.18 33.22
C ASP A 344 6.95 -0.57 31.73
N ASN A 345 6.06 -1.51 31.40
CA ASN A 345 5.76 -1.87 30.02
C ASN A 345 5.35 -0.62 29.20
N GLU A 346 6.27 -0.14 28.36
CA GLU A 346 6.15 1.07 27.54
C GLU A 346 4.89 1.05 26.65
N TYR A 347 4.57 -0.12 26.09
CA TYR A 347 3.39 -0.28 25.26
C TYR A 347 2.08 -0.13 26.05
N ALA A 348 2.02 -0.66 27.28
CA ALA A 348 0.85 -0.48 28.15
C ALA A 348 0.68 0.99 28.59
N ILE A 349 1.79 1.73 28.74
CA ILE A 349 1.78 3.18 29.02
C ILE A 349 1.19 3.95 27.84
N ASP A 350 1.59 3.62 26.61
CA ASP A 350 1.05 4.25 25.40
C ASP A 350 -0.46 4.02 25.26
N VAL A 351 -0.93 2.80 25.53
CA VAL A 351 -2.36 2.47 25.50
C VAL A 351 -3.14 3.22 26.61
N ASP A 352 -2.60 3.39 27.82
CA ASP A 352 -3.23 4.24 28.86
C ASP A 352 -3.24 5.72 28.44
N GLY A 353 -2.21 6.19 27.74
CA GLY A 353 -2.14 7.50 27.10
C GLY A 353 -3.29 7.72 26.11
N LEU A 354 -3.47 6.78 25.18
CA LEU A 354 -4.56 6.81 24.21
C LEU A 354 -5.94 6.76 24.89
N CYS A 355 -6.08 5.97 25.96
CA CYS A 355 -7.31 5.89 26.73
C CYS A 355 -7.68 7.24 27.41
N LYS A 356 -6.69 7.99 27.91
CA LYS A 356 -6.88 9.36 28.41
C LYS A 356 -7.35 10.29 27.29
N GLU A 357 -6.70 10.24 26.14
CA GLU A 357 -7.03 11.08 24.98
C GLU A 357 -8.49 10.84 24.53
N VAL A 358 -8.89 9.59 24.36
CA VAL A 358 -10.27 9.21 24.00
C VAL A 358 -11.28 9.76 25.00
N ASN A 359 -11.00 9.65 26.30
CA ASN A 359 -11.89 10.18 27.34
C ASN A 359 -12.02 11.71 27.28
N LEU A 360 -10.94 12.43 26.97
CA LEU A 360 -10.97 13.89 26.80
C LEU A 360 -11.85 14.28 25.61
N ILE A 361 -11.62 13.67 24.44
CA ILE A 361 -12.41 13.90 23.23
C ILE A 361 -13.90 13.63 23.48
N TYR A 362 -14.21 12.53 24.17
CA TYR A 362 -15.59 12.21 24.54
C TYR A 362 -16.25 13.30 25.40
N LEU A 363 -15.55 13.80 26.44
CA LEU A 363 -16.08 14.84 27.32
C LEU A 363 -16.26 16.18 26.59
N GLU A 364 -15.29 16.57 25.76
CA GLU A 364 -15.38 17.78 24.92
C GLU A 364 -16.58 17.70 23.99
N LYS A 365 -16.77 16.56 23.31
CA LYS A 365 -17.91 16.39 22.42
C LYS A 365 -19.24 16.35 23.16
N LEU A 366 -19.33 15.66 24.30
CA LEU A 366 -20.52 15.61 25.14
C LEU A 366 -20.95 17.00 25.62
N THR A 367 -19.99 17.85 26.01
CA THR A 367 -20.26 19.23 26.44
C THR A 367 -20.76 20.09 25.27
N LYS A 368 -20.16 19.98 24.08
CA LYS A 368 -20.62 20.64 22.86
C LYS A 368 -22.07 20.25 22.51
N THR A 369 -22.38 18.95 22.48
CA THR A 369 -23.73 18.45 22.15
C THR A 369 -24.79 18.87 23.18
N ARG A 370 -24.47 18.82 24.48
CA ARG A 370 -25.40 19.30 25.53
C ARG A 370 -25.61 20.81 25.47
N GLY A 371 -24.58 21.58 25.11
CA GLY A 371 -24.67 23.02 24.88
C GLY A 371 -25.61 23.37 23.72
N LEU A 372 -25.53 22.63 22.60
CA LEU A 372 -26.42 22.78 21.44
C LEU A 372 -27.89 22.49 21.80
N ASN A 373 -28.17 21.40 22.52
CA ASN A 373 -29.54 21.07 22.94
C ASN A 373 -30.16 22.12 23.87
N ASN A 374 -29.38 22.75 24.76
CA ASN A 374 -29.88 23.80 25.65
C ASN A 374 -30.25 25.09 24.89
N ILE A 375 -29.57 25.38 23.77
CA ILE A 375 -29.91 26.52 22.90
C ILE A 375 -31.18 26.22 22.10
N SER A 376 -31.37 24.99 21.61
CA SER A 376 -32.57 24.60 20.85
C SER A 376 -33.85 24.59 21.69
N VAL A 377 -33.79 24.23 22.98
CA VAL A 377 -34.98 24.20 23.88
C VAL A 377 -35.44 25.60 24.29
N SER A 378 -34.55 26.61 24.24
CA SER A 378 -34.88 28.00 24.61
C SER A 378 -35.52 28.83 23.48
N GLN A 379 -35.70 28.26 22.28
CA GLN A 379 -36.30 28.95 21.12
C GLN A 379 -37.68 28.44 20.70
N VAL A 380 -38.42 27.73 21.55
CA VAL A 380 -39.84 27.45 21.30
C VAL A 380 -40.68 28.59 21.88
N PRO A 381 -41.28 29.49 21.07
CA PRO A 381 -42.20 30.48 21.58
C PRO A 381 -43.52 29.77 21.92
N THR A 382 -43.96 29.92 23.17
CA THR A 382 -45.31 29.57 23.65
C THR A 382 -46.41 30.27 22.87
#